data_AF-A0A813F247-F1
#
_entry.id   AF-A0A813F247-F1
#
_cell.length_a   1.000
_cell.length_b   1.000
_cell.length_c   1.000
_cell.angle_alpha   90.00
_cell.angle_beta   90.00
_cell.angle_gamma   90.00
#
_symmetry.space_group_name_H-M   'P 1'
#
loop_
_entity.id
_entity.type
_entity.pdbx_description
1 polymer ?
#
loop_
_entity_poly.entity_id
_entity_poly.type
_entity_poly.pdbx_seq_one_letter_code
_entity_poly.pdbx_strand_id
1 'polypeptide(L)'
;MALAVIEKTVNDSRHLTRAVSYRLVSCHELRIGIIRMLYGAHYDIVVLYVGTEDQGHDGGTRYRLYALLNHRERVTAVYDAKEMYARITSVIRQHVRTQPCDYLVSTEEEIMLDAGETARVPRGGSPDLRYLLTKREKTCISQACRIYKFRFRRDPHKDKNLFLYLGDNVSNRLTWSAVSKRIPTLRMSGGKTWHVMSRRWLTGREKLASLGFPVTASAADSMGVPELPVRDTKRASAISGNCMHFSTVAVVQFVALVCYKQTQ
;
A
#
# COMPACT_ATOMS: atom_id res chain seq x y z
N MET A 1 12.55 -24.11 7.99
CA MET A 1 12.23 -22.75 8.49
C MET A 1 10.73 -22.53 8.36
N ALA A 2 10.03 -22.22 9.45
CA ALA A 2 8.61 -21.87 9.37
C ALA A 2 8.50 -20.34 9.43
N LEU A 3 8.15 -19.71 8.32
CA LEU A 3 7.86 -18.28 8.31
C LEU A 3 6.41 -18.08 8.79
N ALA A 4 6.23 -17.83 10.08
CA ALA A 4 4.95 -17.39 10.60
C ALA A 4 4.78 -15.89 10.33
N VAL A 5 4.10 -15.53 9.24
CA VAL A 5 3.74 -14.13 8.97
C VAL A 5 2.54 -13.78 9.84
N ILE A 6 2.79 -13.13 10.98
CA ILE A 6 1.73 -12.59 11.82
C ILE A 6 1.40 -11.17 11.34
N GLU A 7 0.29 -11.03 10.62
CA GLU A 7 -0.11 -9.77 10.01
C GLU A 7 -0.87 -8.85 10.99
N LYS A 8 -0.44 -7.59 11.07
CA LYS A 8 -1.28 -6.51 11.58
C LYS A 8 -1.08 -5.24 10.75
N THR A 9 -2.17 -4.65 10.27
CA THR A 9 -2.15 -3.37 9.54
C THR A 9 -1.99 -2.23 10.53
N VAL A 10 -0.93 -1.43 10.37
CA VAL A 10 -0.77 -0.17 11.12
C VAL A 10 -1.67 0.89 10.47
N ASN A 11 -2.74 1.27 11.16
CA ASN A 11 -3.56 2.42 10.75
C ASN A 11 -2.88 3.70 11.26
N ASP A 12 -2.05 4.31 10.43
CA ASP A 12 -1.46 5.60 10.73
C ASP A 12 -2.56 6.68 10.75
N SER A 13 -2.94 7.11 11.95
CA SER A 13 -3.97 8.12 12.15
C SER A 13 -3.78 8.88 13.45
N ARG A 14 -2.99 9.97 13.37
CA ARG A 14 -3.19 11.25 14.08
C ARG A 14 -2.14 12.26 13.62
N HIS A 15 -2.54 13.29 12.87
CA HIS A 15 -1.73 14.50 12.70
C HIS A 15 -2.59 15.77 12.67
N LEU A 16 -2.43 16.59 13.72
CA LEU A 16 -2.36 18.05 13.60
C LEU A 16 -1.40 18.61 14.67
N THR A 17 -0.39 19.31 14.17
CA THR A 17 0.48 20.36 14.78
C THR A 17 1.61 20.05 15.78
N ARG A 18 2.76 20.68 15.44
CA ARG A 18 4.03 20.95 16.16
C ARG A 18 5.11 19.86 16.14
N ALA A 19 6.24 20.24 15.52
CA ALA A 19 7.57 19.62 15.48
C ALA A 19 7.60 18.15 15.07
N VAL A 20 8.38 17.82 14.04
CA VAL A 20 8.49 16.48 13.41
C VAL A 20 8.90 15.44 14.45
N SER A 21 7.90 14.87 15.13
CA SER A 21 7.95 13.67 15.92
C SER A 21 7.02 12.71 15.21
N TYR A 22 7.59 11.74 14.49
CA TYR A 22 6.85 10.62 13.95
C TYR A 22 6.36 9.79 15.13
N ARG A 23 5.20 10.13 15.71
CA ARG A 23 4.46 9.17 16.53
C ARG A 23 3.85 8.16 15.57
N LEU A 24 4.68 7.21 15.13
CA LEU A 24 4.24 5.91 14.66
C LEU A 24 3.14 5.45 15.61
N VAL A 25 1.90 5.34 15.14
CA VAL A 25 0.87 4.62 15.88
C VAL A 25 1.46 3.25 16.14
N SER A 26 1.76 3.01 17.41
CA SER A 26 2.75 2.04 17.78
C SER A 26 2.38 0.66 17.30
N CYS A 27 3.35 -0.07 16.74
CA CYS A 27 3.29 -1.53 16.65
C CYS A 27 3.13 -2.22 18.02
N HIS A 28 2.94 -1.50 19.15
CA HIS A 28 2.63 -2.04 20.48
C HIS A 28 1.32 -2.83 20.55
N GLU A 29 0.50 -2.79 19.50
CA GLU A 29 -0.77 -3.50 19.48
C GLU A 29 -0.62 -4.96 19.02
N LEU A 30 0.44 -5.31 18.29
CA LEU A 30 0.89 -6.70 18.27
C LEU A 30 1.74 -6.88 19.52
N ARG A 31 1.21 -7.61 20.50
CA ARG A 31 1.94 -7.90 21.74
C ARG A 31 3.04 -8.90 21.42
N ILE A 32 4.14 -8.42 20.82
CA ILE A 32 5.37 -9.19 20.59
C ILE A 32 5.85 -9.82 21.89
N GLY A 33 5.58 -9.18 23.04
CA GLY A 33 5.78 -9.78 24.36
C GLY A 33 5.05 -11.11 24.55
N ILE A 34 3.80 -11.25 24.11
CA ILE A 34 3.05 -12.53 24.17
C ILE A 34 3.67 -13.56 23.23
N ILE A 35 4.02 -13.18 22.00
CA ILE A 35 4.66 -14.09 21.05
C ILE A 35 6.02 -14.58 21.60
N ARG A 36 6.81 -13.69 22.20
CA ARG A 36 8.06 -14.04 22.90
C ARG A 36 7.83 -14.91 24.13
N MET A 37 6.79 -14.66 24.89
CA MET A 37 6.42 -15.47 26.06
C MET A 37 6.02 -16.90 25.64
N LEU A 38 5.22 -17.04 24.59
CA LEU A 38 4.72 -18.34 24.11
C LEU A 38 5.77 -19.14 23.35
N TYR A 39 6.58 -18.48 22.51
CA TYR A 39 7.48 -19.17 21.58
C TYR A 39 8.97 -18.94 21.86
N GLY A 40 9.33 -17.99 22.74
CA GLY A 40 10.72 -17.60 22.95
C GLY A 40 11.61 -18.68 23.55
N ALA A 41 11.03 -19.71 24.18
CA ALA A 41 11.76 -20.88 24.64
C ALA A 41 12.33 -21.71 23.48
N HIS A 42 11.57 -21.85 22.38
CA HIS A 42 11.93 -22.70 21.23
C HIS A 42 12.48 -21.90 20.05
N TYR A 43 12.13 -20.62 19.95
CA TYR A 43 12.47 -19.75 18.83
C TYR A 43 13.27 -18.53 19.28
N ASP A 44 14.28 -18.18 18.48
CA ASP A 44 14.79 -16.81 18.46
C ASP A 44 13.91 -15.96 17.54
N ILE A 45 13.44 -14.81 18.04
CA ILE A 45 12.38 -14.02 17.40
C ILE A 45 12.92 -12.65 17.00
N VAL A 46 13.16 -12.49 15.70
CA VAL A 46 13.62 -11.25 15.09
C VAL A 46 12.44 -10.51 14.47
N VAL A 47 12.31 -9.22 14.78
CA VAL A 47 11.22 -8.38 14.25
C VAL A 47 11.78 -7.39 13.24
N LEU A 48 11.15 -7.33 12.06
CA LEU A 48 11.42 -6.39 10.99
C LEU A 48 10.23 -5.42 10.84
N TYR A 49 10.53 -4.13 10.80
CA TYR A 49 9.56 -3.08 10.47
C TYR A 49 9.77 -2.72 9.01
N VAL A 50 8.72 -2.87 8.21
CA VAL A 50 8.84 -2.76 6.76
C VAL A 50 7.82 -1.76 6.23
N GLY A 51 8.30 -0.78 5.47
CA GLY A 51 7.49 0.11 4.64
C GLY A 51 7.68 -0.20 3.16
N THR A 52 6.71 0.15 2.32
CA THR A 52 6.78 -0.08 0.87
C THR A 52 7.89 0.75 0.22
N GLU A 53 8.23 1.90 0.80
CA GLU A 53 9.36 2.73 0.40
C GLU A 53 10.73 2.03 0.55
N ASP A 54 10.81 0.97 1.37
CA ASP A 54 12.04 0.18 1.49
C ASP A 54 12.32 -0.63 0.21
N GLN A 55 11.29 -0.83 -0.63
CA GLN A 55 11.36 -1.57 -1.88
C GLN A 55 11.12 -0.68 -3.12
N GLY A 56 11.29 0.63 -2.98
CA GLY A 56 11.09 1.60 -4.08
C GLY A 56 9.62 1.91 -4.39
N HIS A 57 8.69 1.40 -3.60
CA HIS A 57 7.25 1.67 -3.72
C HIS A 57 6.82 2.92 -2.92
N ASP A 58 7.53 4.02 -3.16
CA ASP A 58 7.40 5.30 -2.47
C ASP A 58 6.00 5.94 -2.57
N GLY A 59 5.29 5.71 -3.68
CA GLY A 59 3.93 6.20 -3.89
C GLY A 59 2.84 5.38 -3.19
N GLY A 60 3.17 4.20 -2.65
CA GLY A 60 2.26 3.34 -1.90
C GLY A 60 2.35 3.58 -0.39
N THR A 61 1.39 3.07 0.38
CA THR A 61 1.48 3.04 1.85
C THR A 61 1.02 1.70 2.40
N ARG A 62 1.95 0.97 3.03
CA ARG A 62 1.63 -0.31 3.67
C ARG A 62 2.69 -0.72 4.70
N TYR A 63 2.74 0.00 5.81
CA TYR A 63 3.61 -0.40 6.92
C TYR A 63 3.16 -1.72 7.54
N ARG A 64 4.14 -2.60 7.76
CA ARG A 64 3.96 -3.93 8.32
C ARG A 64 5.09 -4.26 9.29
N LEU A 65 4.76 -5.15 10.22
CA LEU A 65 5.71 -5.78 11.12
C LEU A 65 5.77 -7.26 10.73
N TYR A 66 6.97 -7.76 10.46
CA TYR A 66 7.23 -9.17 10.22
C TYR A 66 8.03 -9.75 11.39
N ALA A 67 7.62 -10.91 11.89
CA ALA A 67 8.35 -11.66 12.91
C ALA A 67 8.96 -12.91 12.27
N LEU A 68 10.29 -13.01 12.29
CA LEU A 68 11.03 -14.19 11.89
C LEU A 68 11.21 -15.08 13.11
N LEU A 69 10.68 -16.31 13.05
CA LEU A 69 10.74 -17.28 14.13
C LEU A 69 11.77 -18.36 13.77
N ASN A 70 12.97 -18.26 14.34
CA ASN A 70 14.08 -19.15 14.04
C ASN A 70 14.20 -20.21 15.13
N HIS A 71 14.01 -21.49 14.79
CA HIS A 71 14.04 -22.56 15.78
C HIS A 71 15.46 -22.75 16.33
N ARG A 72 15.65 -22.59 17.64
CA ARG A 72 16.98 -22.53 18.29
C ARG A 72 17.84 -23.78 18.04
N GLU A 73 17.21 -24.95 17.96
CA GLU A 73 17.93 -26.22 17.77
C GLU A 73 18.13 -26.61 16.29
N ARG A 74 17.27 -26.12 15.39
CA ARG A 74 17.23 -26.59 13.99
C ARG A 74 17.85 -25.62 13.01
N VAL A 75 18.04 -24.38 13.43
CA VAL A 75 18.46 -23.28 12.56
C VAL A 75 19.50 -22.46 13.29
N THR A 76 20.58 -22.13 12.59
CA THR A 76 21.63 -21.23 13.08
C THR A 76 21.62 -19.95 12.24
N ALA A 77 21.71 -18.80 12.91
CA ALA A 77 21.87 -17.50 12.24
C ALA A 77 23.28 -17.38 11.64
N VAL A 78 23.36 -17.09 10.35
CA VAL A 78 24.61 -16.83 9.61
C VAL A 78 24.87 -15.33 9.49
N TYR A 79 23.80 -14.53 9.37
CA TYR A 79 23.85 -13.07 9.27
C TYR A 79 22.77 -12.44 10.15
N ASP A 80 23.01 -11.20 10.61
CA ASP A 80 21.95 -10.41 11.27
C ASP A 80 20.88 -10.01 10.25
N ALA A 81 19.63 -10.43 10.50
CA ALA A 81 18.54 -10.21 9.56
C ALA A 81 18.14 -8.73 9.42
N LYS A 82 18.33 -7.89 10.43
CA LYS A 82 18.01 -6.46 10.34
C LYS A 82 19.05 -5.73 9.51
N GLU A 83 20.33 -6.04 9.71
CA GLU A 83 21.41 -5.49 8.90
C GLU A 83 21.29 -5.94 7.44
N MET A 84 21.01 -7.23 7.20
CA MET A 84 20.81 -7.75 5.85
C MET A 84 19.64 -7.06 5.15
N TYR A 85 18.50 -6.92 5.85
CA TYR A 85 17.34 -6.18 5.34
C TYR A 85 17.70 -4.72 5.00
N ALA A 86 18.40 -4.01 5.88
CA ALA A 86 18.83 -2.64 5.64
C ALA A 86 19.77 -2.52 4.43
N ARG A 87 20.69 -3.47 4.24
CA ARG A 87 21.61 -3.50 3.09
C ARG A 87 20.85 -3.71 1.78
N ILE A 88 19.97 -4.71 1.72
CA ILE A 88 19.18 -5.00 0.51
C ILE A 88 18.29 -3.81 0.14
N THR A 89 17.57 -3.25 1.11
CA THR A 89 16.65 -2.13 0.86
C THR A 89 17.37 -0.84 0.47
N SER A 90 18.58 -0.62 1.00
CA SER A 90 19.46 0.48 0.55
C SER A 90 19.77 0.37 -0.94
N VAL A 91 20.13 -0.83 -1.43
CA VAL A 91 20.38 -1.06 -2.85
C VAL A 91 19.12 -0.85 -3.69
N ILE A 92 17.98 -1.44 -3.30
CA ILE A 92 16.73 -1.30 -4.06
C ILE A 92 16.32 0.17 -4.22
N ARG A 93 16.43 0.96 -3.15
CA ARG A 93 16.10 2.39 -3.14
C ARG A 93 16.93 3.24 -4.09
N GLN A 94 18.14 2.80 -4.45
CA GLN A 94 18.98 3.50 -5.41
C GLN A 94 18.46 3.33 -6.85
N HIS A 95 17.69 2.28 -7.12
CA HIS A 95 17.26 1.93 -8.48
C HIS A 95 15.79 2.26 -8.76
N VAL A 96 14.91 2.18 -7.76
CA VAL A 96 13.46 2.28 -7.97
C VAL A 96 12.83 3.29 -7.03
N ARG A 97 12.01 4.17 -7.60
CA ARG A 97 11.22 5.14 -6.83
C ARG A 97 9.92 5.51 -7.55
N THR A 98 8.83 4.88 -7.15
CA THR A 98 7.50 5.15 -7.68
C THR A 98 6.82 6.36 -7.04
N GLN A 99 5.86 6.94 -7.74
CA GLN A 99 4.96 7.99 -7.28
C GLN A 99 3.51 7.50 -7.39
N PRO A 100 2.54 8.16 -6.71
CA PRO A 100 1.14 7.79 -6.81
C PRO A 100 0.60 7.66 -8.25
N CYS A 101 1.03 8.52 -9.18
CA CYS A 101 0.60 8.45 -10.58
C CYS A 101 1.11 7.21 -11.32
N ASP A 102 2.22 6.62 -10.90
CA ASP A 102 2.86 5.51 -11.64
C ASP A 102 2.03 4.23 -11.55
N TYR A 103 1.10 4.16 -10.59
CA TYR A 103 0.16 3.05 -10.45
C TYR A 103 -1.08 3.17 -11.35
N LEU A 104 -1.23 4.25 -12.13
CA LEU A 104 -2.34 4.45 -13.06
C LEU A 104 -2.12 3.65 -14.36
N VAL A 105 -2.24 2.33 -14.26
CA VAL A 105 -1.91 1.37 -15.34
C VAL A 105 -3.12 0.83 -16.10
N SER A 106 -4.34 1.20 -15.72
CA SER A 106 -5.55 0.66 -16.36
C SER A 106 -5.82 1.28 -17.72
N THR A 107 -6.28 0.44 -18.64
CA THR A 107 -6.78 0.83 -19.96
C THR A 107 -8.14 1.53 -19.86
N GLU A 108 -8.58 2.19 -20.93
CA GLU A 108 -9.91 2.84 -20.96
C GLU A 108 -11.03 1.82 -20.79
N GLU A 109 -10.91 0.64 -21.40
CA GLU A 109 -11.87 -0.46 -21.27
C GLU A 109 -12.01 -0.92 -19.81
N GLU A 110 -10.89 -1.03 -19.09
CA GLU A 110 -10.88 -1.43 -17.69
C GLU A 110 -11.46 -0.35 -16.77
N ILE A 111 -11.20 0.92 -17.08
CA ILE A 111 -11.83 2.05 -16.38
C ILE A 111 -13.34 2.01 -16.59
N MET A 112 -13.81 1.74 -17.81
CA MET A 112 -15.23 1.66 -18.13
C MET A 112 -15.89 0.42 -17.51
N LEU A 113 -15.19 -0.70 -17.44
CA LEU A 113 -15.66 -1.91 -16.75
C LEU A 113 -15.88 -1.64 -15.25
N ASP A 114 -14.91 -1.01 -14.58
CA ASP A 114 -15.01 -0.63 -13.16
C ASP A 114 -16.10 0.43 -12.92
N ALA A 115 -16.28 1.35 -13.87
CA ALA A 115 -17.37 2.32 -13.85
C ALA A 115 -18.75 1.66 -14.00
N GLY A 116 -18.86 0.64 -14.84
CA GLY A 116 -20.08 -0.15 -15.07
C GLY A 116 -20.61 -0.80 -13.80
N GLU A 117 -19.73 -1.33 -12.95
CA GLU A 117 -20.09 -1.91 -11.65
C GLU A 117 -20.69 -0.89 -10.66
N THR A 118 -20.35 0.39 -10.82
CA THR A 118 -20.89 1.48 -9.99
C THR A 118 -22.16 2.09 -10.60
N ALA A 119 -22.29 2.05 -11.93
CA ALA A 119 -23.37 2.67 -12.66
C ALA A 119 -24.65 1.83 -12.59
N ARG A 120 -25.80 2.49 -12.34
CA ARG A 120 -27.12 1.84 -12.53
C ARG A 120 -27.55 1.83 -14.00
N VAL A 121 -27.03 2.78 -14.78
CA VAL A 121 -27.35 2.95 -16.20
C VAL A 121 -26.05 3.24 -16.93
N PRO A 122 -25.68 2.46 -17.96
CA PRO A 122 -24.52 2.76 -18.79
C PRO A 122 -24.68 4.15 -19.40
N ARG A 123 -23.69 5.01 -19.21
CA ARG A 123 -23.59 6.29 -19.92
C ARG A 123 -22.25 6.27 -20.66
N GLY A 124 -22.24 6.88 -21.84
CA GLY A 124 -21.20 6.74 -22.87
C GLY A 124 -19.76 6.83 -22.35
N GLY A 125 -18.84 6.26 -23.15
CA GLY A 125 -17.44 5.94 -22.83
C GLY A 125 -16.50 7.09 -22.48
N SER A 126 -16.89 8.01 -21.61
CA SER A 126 -16.01 9.05 -21.09
C SER A 126 -15.20 8.53 -19.91
N PRO A 127 -13.87 8.74 -19.89
CA PRO A 127 -13.03 8.39 -18.74
C PRO A 127 -13.27 9.30 -17.51
N ASP A 128 -14.02 10.41 -17.66
CA ASP A 128 -14.41 11.29 -16.55
C ASP A 128 -15.58 10.68 -15.76
N LEU A 129 -15.29 10.10 -14.60
CA LEU A 129 -16.27 9.38 -13.79
C LEU A 129 -17.02 10.29 -12.79
N ARG A 130 -16.93 11.63 -12.91
CA ARG A 130 -17.62 12.55 -11.99
C ARG A 130 -19.14 12.39 -11.99
N TYR A 131 -19.72 11.91 -13.09
CA TYR A 131 -21.16 11.68 -13.20
C TYR A 131 -21.64 10.54 -12.30
N LEU A 132 -20.76 9.61 -11.92
CA LEU A 132 -21.05 8.48 -11.02
C LEU A 132 -20.83 8.80 -9.54
N LEU A 133 -20.39 10.02 -9.22
CA LEU A 133 -20.21 10.45 -7.84
C LEU A 133 -21.53 10.90 -7.22
N THR A 134 -21.74 10.47 -5.98
CA THR A 134 -22.81 10.96 -5.11
C THR A 134 -22.61 12.45 -4.80
N LYS A 135 -23.69 13.15 -4.37
CA LYS A 135 -23.60 14.55 -3.92
C LYS A 135 -22.57 14.73 -2.80
N ARG A 136 -22.52 13.80 -1.85
CA ARG A 136 -21.56 13.79 -0.73
C ARG A 136 -20.12 13.74 -1.24
N GLU A 137 -19.81 12.82 -2.14
CA GLU A 137 -18.47 12.65 -2.72
C GLU A 137 -18.03 13.90 -3.49
N LYS A 138 -18.92 14.50 -4.29
CA LYS A 138 -18.65 15.76 -5.01
C LYS A 138 -18.31 16.91 -4.06
N THR A 139 -19.07 17.04 -2.96
CA THR A 139 -18.78 18.04 -1.92
C THR A 139 -17.42 17.79 -1.27
N CYS A 140 -17.08 16.54 -0.95
CA CYS A 140 -15.78 16.18 -0.38
C CYS A 140 -14.63 16.59 -1.31
N ILE A 141 -14.73 16.31 -2.61
CA ILE A 141 -13.70 16.72 -3.59
C ILE A 141 -13.55 18.24 -3.64
N SER A 142 -14.67 18.98 -3.71
CA SER A 142 -14.65 20.45 -3.76
C SER A 142 -13.99 21.05 -2.51
N GLN A 143 -14.35 20.56 -1.32
CA GLN A 143 -13.74 20.99 -0.06
C GLN A 143 -12.24 20.67 0.00
N ALA A 144 -11.86 19.43 -0.35
CA ALA A 144 -10.45 19.03 -0.37
C ALA A 144 -9.63 19.88 -1.38
N CYS A 145 -10.16 20.14 -2.58
CA CYS A 145 -9.50 20.98 -3.58
C CYS A 145 -9.33 22.43 -3.09
N ARG A 146 -10.33 22.99 -2.38
CA ARG A 146 -10.22 24.32 -1.76
C ARG A 146 -9.12 24.34 -0.70
N ILE A 147 -9.07 23.34 0.18
CA ILE A 147 -8.02 23.21 1.21
C ILE A 147 -6.65 23.08 0.54
N TYR A 148 -6.53 22.27 -0.52
CA TYR A 148 -5.28 22.10 -1.27
C TYR A 148 -4.80 23.43 -1.86
N LYS A 149 -5.67 24.13 -2.60
CA LYS A 149 -5.33 25.42 -3.23
C LYS A 149 -4.92 26.46 -2.19
N PHE A 150 -5.62 26.51 -1.06
CA PHE A 150 -5.28 27.40 0.05
C PHE A 150 -3.92 27.06 0.68
N ARG A 151 -3.69 25.77 0.99
CA ARG A 151 -2.49 25.31 1.72
C ARG A 151 -1.22 25.31 0.87
N PHE A 152 -1.31 24.87 -0.38
CA PHE A 152 -0.14 24.66 -1.25
C PHE A 152 0.03 25.74 -2.32
N ARG A 153 -0.94 26.66 -2.47
CA ARG A 153 -0.93 27.73 -3.48
C ARG A 153 -0.75 27.22 -4.92
N ARG A 154 -1.25 26.02 -5.21
CA ARG A 154 -1.20 25.34 -6.51
C ARG A 154 -2.60 24.92 -6.95
N ASP A 155 -2.77 24.71 -8.25
CA ASP A 155 -4.01 24.16 -8.81
C ASP A 155 -4.06 22.63 -8.56
N PRO A 156 -5.05 22.12 -7.80
CA PRO A 156 -5.17 20.68 -7.54
C PRO A 156 -5.38 19.84 -8.81
N HIS A 157 -5.93 20.42 -9.89
CA HIS A 157 -6.14 19.69 -11.15
C HIS A 157 -4.87 19.53 -11.99
N LYS A 158 -3.79 20.22 -11.63
CA LYS A 158 -2.47 20.09 -12.27
C LYS A 158 -1.52 19.15 -11.51
N ASP A 159 -1.91 18.67 -10.33
CA ASP A 159 -1.11 17.75 -9.54
C ASP A 159 -1.45 16.30 -9.89
N LYS A 160 -0.58 15.66 -10.70
CA LYS A 160 -0.69 14.25 -11.10
C LYS A 160 -0.62 13.27 -9.93
N ASN A 161 -0.15 13.71 -8.76
CA ASN A 161 0.03 12.86 -7.59
C ASN A 161 -1.04 13.12 -6.52
N LEU A 162 -2.11 13.89 -6.83
CA LEU A 162 -3.17 14.20 -5.88
C LEU A 162 -4.31 13.17 -5.91
N PHE A 163 -4.34 12.35 -4.87
CA PHE A 163 -5.34 11.33 -4.60
C PHE A 163 -6.08 11.63 -3.30
N LEU A 164 -7.40 11.43 -3.31
CA LEU A 164 -8.30 11.67 -2.19
C LEU A 164 -9.06 10.40 -1.84
N TYR A 165 -9.15 10.00 -0.57
CA TYR A 165 -10.05 8.93 -0.17
C TYR A 165 -11.44 9.49 0.16
N LEU A 166 -12.44 9.16 -0.65
CA LEU A 166 -13.79 9.72 -0.56
C LEU A 166 -14.69 9.03 0.48
N GLY A 167 -14.19 7.98 1.13
CA GLY A 167 -14.92 7.33 2.23
C GLY A 167 -14.98 8.19 3.50
N ASP A 168 -13.99 9.07 3.71
CA ASP A 168 -13.91 9.93 4.91
C ASP A 168 -14.73 11.22 4.75
N ASN A 169 -15.03 11.88 5.88
CA ASN A 169 -15.60 13.22 5.91
C ASN A 169 -14.46 14.24 6.06
N VAL A 170 -14.27 15.11 5.06
CA VAL A 170 -13.18 16.11 5.00
C VAL A 170 -13.12 17.02 6.22
N SER A 171 -14.25 17.37 6.83
CA SER A 171 -14.30 18.21 8.03
C SER A 171 -13.70 17.52 9.26
N ASN A 172 -13.81 16.19 9.33
CA ASN A 172 -13.34 15.39 10.48
C ASN A 172 -11.97 14.77 10.22
N ARG A 173 -11.77 14.25 9.00
CA ARG A 173 -10.58 13.51 8.58
C ARG A 173 -10.35 13.68 7.09
N LEU A 174 -9.25 14.31 6.73
CA LEU A 174 -8.80 14.46 5.35
C LEU A 174 -7.69 13.45 5.05
N THR A 175 -8.06 12.36 4.37
CA THR A 175 -7.11 11.33 3.94
C THR A 175 -6.79 11.52 2.45
N TRP A 176 -5.57 11.98 2.16
CA TRP A 176 -5.12 12.35 0.82
C TRP A 176 -3.61 12.19 0.66
N SER A 177 -3.12 12.22 -0.58
CA SER A 177 -1.69 12.12 -0.90
C SER A 177 -0.92 13.44 -0.83
N ALA A 178 -1.61 14.59 -0.69
CA ALA A 178 -0.99 15.92 -0.81
C ALA A 178 0.17 16.16 0.18
N VAL A 179 0.09 15.55 1.38
CA VAL A 179 1.11 15.69 2.43
C VAL A 179 2.06 14.48 2.42
N SER A 180 1.50 13.27 2.37
CA SER A 180 2.28 12.01 2.45
C SER A 180 3.05 11.68 1.17
N LYS A 181 2.67 12.28 0.04
CA LYS A 181 3.09 11.90 -1.32
C LYS A 181 2.79 10.43 -1.65
N ARG A 182 1.81 9.84 -0.98
CA ARG A 182 1.42 8.42 -1.08
C ARG A 182 -0.07 8.28 -1.33
N ILE A 183 -0.47 7.28 -2.11
CA ILE A 183 -1.87 6.87 -2.25
C ILE A 183 -2.44 6.61 -0.83
N PRO A 184 -3.64 7.12 -0.50
CA PRO A 184 -4.34 6.76 0.72
C PRO A 184 -4.39 5.24 0.97
N THR A 185 -4.17 4.80 2.21
CA THR A 185 -4.21 3.38 2.57
C THR A 185 -5.52 2.73 2.11
N LEU A 186 -5.41 1.67 1.30
CA LEU A 186 -6.55 0.90 0.84
C LEU A 186 -7.24 0.21 2.02
N ARG A 187 -8.57 0.31 2.08
CA ARG A 187 -9.41 -0.21 3.18
C ARG A 187 -10.40 -1.24 2.64
N MET A 188 -10.76 -2.22 3.48
CA MET A 188 -11.78 -3.22 3.16
C MET A 188 -13.16 -2.63 2.84
N SER A 189 -13.48 -1.44 3.37
CA SER A 189 -14.77 -0.79 3.14
C SER A 189 -15.00 -0.38 1.67
N GLY A 190 -13.99 -0.52 0.79
CA GLY A 190 -14.15 -0.29 -0.65
C GLY A 190 -14.39 1.16 -1.03
N GLY A 191 -14.04 2.12 -0.17
CA GLY A 191 -14.20 3.55 -0.48
C GLY A 191 -13.38 3.94 -1.72
N LYS A 192 -13.90 4.91 -2.49
CA LYS A 192 -13.24 5.38 -3.72
C LYS A 192 -11.99 6.18 -3.38
N THR A 193 -10.87 5.79 -3.96
CA THR A 193 -9.63 6.59 -3.96
C THR A 193 -9.59 7.39 -5.26
N TRP A 194 -9.96 8.66 -5.19
CA TRP A 194 -10.16 9.56 -6.31
C TRP A 194 -8.88 10.26 -6.74
N HIS A 195 -8.53 10.17 -8.03
CA HIS A 195 -7.46 10.93 -8.64
C HIS A 195 -8.02 12.24 -9.22
N VAL A 196 -7.52 13.38 -8.75
CA VAL A 196 -8.12 14.69 -9.05
C VAL A 196 -7.91 15.12 -10.51
N MET A 197 -6.73 14.84 -11.07
CA MET A 197 -6.38 15.24 -12.43
C MET A 197 -7.15 14.44 -13.48
N SER A 198 -7.17 13.10 -13.38
CA SER A 198 -7.89 12.25 -14.35
C SER A 198 -9.39 12.15 -14.10
N ARG A 199 -9.89 12.71 -12.98
CA ARG A 199 -11.32 12.73 -12.62
C ARG A 199 -11.95 11.33 -12.62
N ARG A 200 -11.24 10.37 -12.05
CA ARG A 200 -11.70 9.00 -11.83
C ARG A 200 -11.15 8.45 -10.53
N TRP A 201 -11.70 7.34 -10.03
CA TRP A 201 -11.10 6.61 -8.94
C TRP A 201 -10.09 5.57 -9.44
N LEU A 202 -9.29 5.05 -8.50
CA LEU A 202 -8.44 3.89 -8.73
C LEU A 202 -9.31 2.65 -8.97
N THR A 203 -9.09 2.02 -10.11
CA THR A 203 -9.68 0.72 -10.48
C THR A 203 -9.11 -0.42 -9.62
N GLY A 204 -9.74 -1.59 -9.65
CA GLY A 204 -9.20 -2.80 -9.00
C GLY A 204 -7.76 -3.15 -9.41
N ARG A 205 -7.43 -3.01 -10.70
CA ARG A 205 -6.08 -3.27 -11.25
C ARG A 205 -5.03 -2.33 -10.67
N GLU A 206 -5.30 -1.03 -10.64
CA GLU A 206 -4.36 -0.02 -10.13
C GLU A 206 -4.14 -0.15 -8.62
N LYS A 207 -5.18 -0.57 -7.88
CA LYS A 207 -5.03 -0.94 -6.47
C LYS A 207 -4.05 -2.09 -6.30
N LEU A 208 -4.18 -3.16 -7.07
CA LEU A 208 -3.24 -4.29 -7.04
C LEU A 208 -1.83 -3.89 -7.51
N ALA A 209 -1.71 -3.03 -8.53
CA ALA A 209 -0.42 -2.47 -8.96
C ALA A 209 0.27 -1.72 -7.80
N SER A 210 -0.48 -0.93 -7.02
CA SER A 210 0.03 -0.21 -5.84
C SER A 210 0.48 -1.12 -4.68
N LEU A 211 0.18 -2.41 -4.79
CA LEU A 211 0.57 -3.45 -3.84
C LEU A 211 1.66 -4.37 -4.41
N GLY A 212 2.23 -4.02 -5.56
CA GLY A 212 3.33 -4.74 -6.21
C GLY A 212 2.92 -6.00 -6.95
N PHE A 213 1.62 -6.20 -7.25
CA PHE A 213 1.19 -7.34 -8.05
C PHE A 213 1.55 -7.14 -9.54
N PRO A 214 1.92 -8.22 -10.27
CA PRO A 214 2.28 -8.19 -11.68
C PRO A 214 1.04 -8.08 -12.58
N VAL A 215 0.33 -6.95 -12.52
CA VAL A 215 -0.93 -6.73 -13.28
C VAL A 215 -0.72 -6.10 -14.66
N THR A 216 0.53 -5.94 -15.08
CA THR A 216 0.90 -5.53 -16.44
C THR A 216 1.90 -6.52 -16.99
N ALA A 217 1.87 -6.77 -18.31
CA ALA A 217 2.82 -7.65 -18.99
C ALA A 217 4.28 -7.29 -18.65
N SER A 218 4.65 -6.00 -18.75
CA SER A 218 6.00 -5.54 -18.41
C SER A 218 6.43 -5.88 -16.98
N ALA A 219 5.53 -5.75 -15.99
CA ALA A 219 5.84 -6.07 -14.60
C ALA A 219 5.96 -7.59 -14.41
N ALA A 220 5.07 -8.35 -15.05
CA ALA A 220 5.04 -9.80 -15.00
C ALA A 220 6.31 -10.42 -15.61
N ASP A 221 6.70 -9.96 -16.79
CA ASP A 221 7.92 -10.37 -17.49
C ASP A 221 9.17 -10.07 -16.64
N SER A 222 9.23 -8.88 -16.05
CA SER A 222 10.34 -8.49 -15.16
C SER A 222 10.43 -9.37 -13.91
N MET A 223 9.30 -9.90 -13.46
CA MET A 223 9.21 -10.79 -12.30
C MET A 223 9.36 -12.27 -12.66
N GLY A 224 9.40 -12.63 -13.96
CA GLY A 224 9.45 -14.02 -14.42
C GLY A 224 8.18 -14.81 -14.08
N VAL A 225 7.02 -14.15 -14.04
CA VAL A 225 5.72 -14.76 -13.71
C VAL A 225 4.65 -14.36 -14.73
N PRO A 226 3.54 -15.10 -14.85
CA PRO A 226 2.42 -14.68 -15.70
C PRO A 226 1.77 -13.38 -15.21
N GLU A 227 1.26 -12.56 -16.14
CA GLU A 227 0.43 -11.40 -15.80
C GLU A 227 -0.80 -11.85 -15.00
N LEU A 228 -1.11 -11.13 -13.92
CA LEU A 228 -2.29 -11.37 -13.10
C LEU A 228 -3.52 -10.74 -13.79
N PRO A 229 -4.46 -11.53 -14.35
CA PRO A 229 -5.63 -10.97 -15.01
C PRO A 229 -6.61 -10.40 -13.97
N VAL A 230 -6.96 -9.12 -14.11
CA VAL A 230 -7.90 -8.43 -13.21
C VAL A 230 -9.28 -8.30 -13.87
N ARG A 231 -9.98 -9.43 -14.02
CA ARG A 231 -11.33 -9.45 -14.62
C ARG A 231 -12.45 -9.07 -13.64
N ASP A 232 -12.29 -9.45 -12.37
CA ASP A 232 -13.24 -9.13 -11.30
C ASP A 232 -12.72 -7.95 -10.48
N THR A 233 -13.16 -6.75 -10.87
CA THR A 233 -12.77 -5.47 -10.26
C THR A 233 -13.19 -5.35 -8.80
N LYS A 234 -14.34 -5.94 -8.43
CA LYS A 234 -14.89 -5.94 -7.08
C LYS A 234 -14.05 -6.83 -6.16
N ARG A 235 -13.75 -8.05 -6.58
CA ARG A 235 -12.88 -8.97 -5.84
C ARG A 235 -11.47 -8.42 -5.72
N ALA A 236 -10.91 -7.85 -6.79
CA ALA A 236 -9.61 -7.19 -6.74
C ALA A 236 -9.58 -6.06 -5.70
N SER A 237 -10.62 -5.20 -5.70
CA SER A 237 -10.76 -4.15 -4.70
C SER A 237 -10.89 -4.69 -3.27
N ALA A 238 -11.67 -5.77 -3.07
CA ALA A 238 -11.84 -6.38 -1.74
C ALA A 238 -10.53 -6.96 -1.20
N ILE A 239 -9.77 -7.68 -2.04
CA ILE A 239 -8.47 -8.28 -1.67
C ILE A 239 -7.45 -7.19 -1.34
N SER A 240 -7.44 -6.10 -2.12
CA SER A 240 -6.47 -5.00 -1.94
C SER A 240 -6.51 -4.34 -0.54
N GLY A 241 -7.66 -4.39 0.13
CA GLY A 241 -7.81 -3.80 1.47
C GLY A 241 -6.98 -4.52 2.54
N ASN A 242 -6.78 -5.83 2.40
CA ASN A 242 -6.11 -6.68 3.39
C ASN A 242 -4.82 -7.32 2.90
N CYS A 243 -4.54 -7.34 1.60
CA CYS A 243 -3.34 -8.01 1.14
C CYS A 243 -2.05 -7.34 1.65
N MET A 244 -0.99 -8.14 1.66
CA MET A 244 0.36 -7.65 1.84
C MET A 244 0.88 -7.04 0.54
N HIS A 245 1.88 -6.18 0.65
CA HIS A 245 2.60 -5.70 -0.51
C HIS A 245 3.55 -6.80 -1.00
N PHE A 246 3.44 -7.21 -2.25
CA PHE A 246 4.12 -8.39 -2.79
C PHE A 246 5.65 -8.27 -2.66
N SER A 247 6.24 -7.18 -3.16
CA SER A 247 7.70 -6.95 -3.13
C SER A 247 8.26 -6.95 -1.70
N THR A 248 7.53 -6.38 -0.75
CA THR A 248 7.88 -6.40 0.67
C THR A 248 7.96 -7.83 1.21
N VAL A 249 6.95 -8.66 0.94
CA VAL A 249 6.93 -10.07 1.40
C VAL A 249 8.10 -10.85 0.79
N ALA A 250 8.35 -10.67 -0.51
CA ALA A 250 9.44 -11.32 -1.21
C ALA A 250 10.82 -10.97 -0.61
N VAL A 251 11.06 -9.68 -0.31
CA VAL A 251 12.32 -9.24 0.32
C VAL A 251 12.47 -9.81 1.73
N VAL A 252 11.41 -9.82 2.54
CA VAL A 252 11.45 -10.40 3.90
C VAL A 252 11.72 -11.91 3.84
N GLN A 253 11.08 -12.64 2.91
CA GLN A 253 11.34 -14.05 2.69
C GLN A 253 12.79 -14.31 2.25
N PHE A 254 13.31 -13.50 1.34
CA PHE A 254 14.70 -13.59 0.89
C PHE A 254 15.70 -13.35 2.03
N VAL A 255 15.47 -12.31 2.86
CA VAL A 255 16.27 -12.07 4.07
C VAL A 255 16.25 -13.29 5.00
N ALA A 256 15.07 -13.88 5.24
CA ALA A 256 14.97 -15.07 6.07
C ALA A 256 15.73 -16.28 5.46
N LEU A 257 15.68 -16.48 4.15
CA LEU A 257 16.39 -17.59 3.51
C LEU A 257 17.92 -17.41 3.51
N VAL A 258 18.41 -16.17 3.40
CA VAL A 258 19.85 -15.88 3.36
C VAL A 258 20.48 -15.84 4.75
N CYS A 259 19.76 -15.32 5.75
CA CYS A 259 20.31 -15.10 7.09
C CYS A 259 20.39 -16.38 7.95
N TYR A 260 19.76 -17.47 7.53
CA TYR A 260 19.57 -18.65 8.36
C TYR A 260 19.86 -19.94 7.59
N LYS A 261 20.55 -20.89 8.22
CA LYS A 261 20.81 -22.23 7.67
C LYS A 261 20.40 -23.32 8.65
N GLN A 262 20.15 -24.52 8.13
CA GLN A 262 19.87 -25.68 8.96
C GLN A 262 21.12 -26.10 9.74
N THR A 263 20.96 -26.42 11.02
CA THR A 263 22.01 -27.03 11.85
C THR A 263 22.20 -28.47 11.37
N GLN A 264 23.45 -28.85 11.09
CA GLN A 264 23.81 -30.24 10.75
C GLN A 264 23.79 -31.12 11.99
#